data_AF-A0A6I9QED7-F1
#
_entry.id   AF-A0A6I9QED7-F1
#
_cell.length_a   1.000
_cell.length_b   1.000
_cell.length_c   1.000
_cell.angle_alpha   90.00
_cell.angle_beta   90.00
_cell.angle_gamma   90.00
#
_symmetry.space_group_name_H-M   'P 1'
#
loop_
_entity.id
_entity.type
_entity.pdbx_description
1 polymer ?
#
loop_
_entity_poly.entity_id
_entity_poly.type
_entity_poly.pdbx_seq_one_letter_code
_entity_poly.pdbx_strand_id
1 'polypeptide(L)'
;MKQNLVLLLFAICRLMSTVGLTVEPAELLQLGLEGQLSLDRSDVGRASVDFGGMTRAEPMAVMRPASAGDVVSLVRAAYGSAQGFPVSARGHGHSINGQAQAPGGVVIEMSQYGRAVGPRERSRPVYSQSLEEYYVDVWGGELWIDILNWTLENGGLAPKSWTDYLYLSVGGTLSNAGISGQAFHHGPQISNVYELDVVTGKGEILTCSKEQNSELFYGVLGGLGQFGIITRARIALEPAPRRVRWIRVLYSNFTTFTRDQEHLISLHTAHRSERFDYVEGFVIVDEGLINNWRSSFFSPRNPVKISSIGSNGGVLYCLEMTKNHDESAASLLDQEVEALLKKLEFVPASVFMTDLPYADFLDRVHKGELKLRAKGMWDVPHPWLNLFVPGSRIADFDRGVFRTILGNKTSGPILIYPMNKHKWDERSSVVTPDEEVFYVVAFLRSALPDSDESTQSLEYLSDQNERILAFCDEAGIEVKQYLPHHVTRAEWARHFGAKWGRFLKLKAQFDPECILGLGQGIFLPASSPCSPYELSMSRK
;
A
#
# COMPACT_ATOMS: atom_id res chain seq x y z
N MET A 1 -49.08 -30.24 -0.15
CA MET A 1 -47.83 -29.96 0.60
C MET A 1 -46.58 -29.96 -0.29
N LYS A 2 -46.32 -31.01 -1.08
CA LYS A 2 -45.17 -31.06 -2.03
C LYS A 2 -45.18 -29.97 -3.12
N GLN A 3 -46.34 -29.63 -3.71
CA GLN A 3 -46.44 -28.56 -4.72
C GLN A 3 -46.15 -27.15 -4.15
N ASN A 4 -46.56 -26.86 -2.92
CA ASN A 4 -46.29 -25.57 -2.28
C ASN A 4 -44.81 -25.40 -1.94
N LEU A 5 -44.11 -26.49 -1.59
CA LEU A 5 -42.66 -26.47 -1.36
C LEU A 5 -41.88 -26.21 -2.66
N VAL A 6 -42.30 -26.81 -3.77
CA VAL A 6 -41.69 -26.61 -5.09
C VAL A 6 -41.91 -25.18 -5.59
N LEU A 7 -43.12 -24.62 -5.42
CA LEU A 7 -43.43 -23.22 -5.78
C LEU A 7 -42.65 -22.22 -4.91
N LEU A 8 -42.47 -22.51 -3.63
CA LEU A 8 -41.66 -21.68 -2.72
C LEU A 8 -40.18 -21.71 -3.11
N LEU A 9 -39.61 -22.88 -3.39
CA LEU A 9 -38.25 -23.00 -3.91
C LEU A 9 -38.10 -22.25 -5.23
N PHE A 10 -39.05 -22.38 -6.15
CA PHE A 10 -38.99 -21.70 -7.45
C PHE A 10 -39.07 -20.18 -7.30
N ALA A 11 -39.87 -19.69 -6.35
CA ALA A 11 -39.96 -18.26 -6.01
C ALA A 11 -38.66 -17.75 -5.37
N ILE A 12 -38.05 -18.52 -4.46
CA ILE A 12 -36.74 -18.18 -3.85
C ILE A 12 -35.65 -18.17 -4.92
N CYS A 13 -35.55 -19.19 -5.77
CA CYS A 13 -34.56 -19.23 -6.86
C CYS A 13 -34.76 -18.07 -7.87
N ARG A 14 -36.02 -17.72 -8.20
CA ARG A 14 -36.33 -16.56 -9.05
C ARG A 14 -35.93 -15.25 -8.36
N LEU A 15 -36.18 -15.12 -7.06
CA LEU A 15 -35.80 -13.93 -6.28
C LEU A 15 -34.29 -13.79 -6.18
N MET A 16 -33.55 -14.88 -5.95
CA MET A 16 -32.09 -14.90 -5.96
C MET A 16 -31.52 -14.47 -7.31
N SER A 17 -32.10 -14.96 -8.41
CA SER A 17 -31.71 -14.57 -9.76
C SER A 17 -31.99 -13.09 -10.05
N THR A 18 -33.03 -12.50 -9.46
CA THR A 18 -33.32 -11.05 -9.57
C THR A 18 -32.50 -10.16 -8.63
N VAL A 19 -32.02 -10.68 -7.48
CA VAL A 19 -31.20 -9.92 -6.51
C VAL A 19 -29.69 -10.13 -6.75
N GLY A 20 -29.31 -11.09 -7.61
CA GLY A 20 -27.92 -11.35 -7.98
C GLY A 20 -27.11 -12.11 -6.93
N LEU A 21 -27.77 -12.79 -5.99
CA LEU A 21 -27.08 -13.60 -4.97
C LEU A 21 -26.70 -14.96 -5.57
N THR A 22 -25.41 -15.28 -5.57
CA THR A 22 -24.90 -16.56 -6.11
C THR A 22 -24.89 -17.71 -5.08
N VAL A 23 -25.05 -17.40 -3.78
CA VAL A 23 -25.15 -18.37 -2.67
C VAL A 23 -26.16 -17.92 -1.62
N GLU A 24 -26.86 -18.87 -0.98
CA GLU A 24 -27.73 -18.57 0.17
C GLU A 24 -26.89 -18.36 1.45
N PRO A 25 -27.12 -17.28 2.24
CA PRO A 25 -26.41 -17.07 3.50
C PRO A 25 -26.49 -18.24 4.50
N ALA A 26 -27.57 -19.03 4.43
CA ALA A 26 -27.76 -20.22 5.26
C ALA A 26 -26.75 -21.34 4.95
N GLU A 27 -26.29 -21.46 3.69
CA GLU A 27 -25.26 -22.44 3.29
C GLU A 27 -23.90 -22.07 3.89
N LEU A 28 -23.58 -20.78 3.99
CA LEU A 28 -22.34 -20.30 4.59
C LEU A 28 -22.26 -20.60 6.10
N LEU A 29 -23.41 -20.59 6.79
CA LEU A 29 -23.48 -20.92 8.23
C LEU A 29 -23.21 -22.41 8.51
N GLN A 30 -23.25 -23.27 7.49
CA GLN A 30 -22.98 -24.71 7.63
C GLN A 30 -21.49 -25.07 7.49
N LEU A 31 -20.62 -24.09 7.21
CA LEU A 31 -19.18 -24.34 6.96
C LEU A 31 -18.39 -24.82 8.18
N GLY A 32 -18.99 -24.85 9.38
CA GLY A 32 -18.35 -25.39 10.58
C GLY A 32 -17.06 -24.66 10.95
N LEU A 33 -17.02 -23.33 10.76
CA LEU A 33 -15.84 -22.49 11.00
C LEU A 33 -15.50 -22.43 12.49
N GLU A 34 -14.21 -22.40 12.80
CA GLU A 34 -13.71 -22.11 14.15
C GLU A 34 -13.89 -20.63 14.48
N GLY A 35 -13.72 -19.78 13.47
CA GLY A 35 -13.95 -18.34 13.52
C GLY A 35 -15.43 -17.94 13.46
N GLN A 36 -15.66 -16.65 13.31
CA GLN A 36 -17.00 -16.08 13.26
C GLN A 36 -17.41 -15.77 11.82
N LEU A 37 -18.64 -16.13 11.44
CA LEU A 37 -19.32 -15.57 10.28
C LEU A 37 -20.45 -14.65 10.74
N SER A 38 -20.45 -13.41 10.26
CA SER A 38 -21.43 -12.39 10.63
C SER A 38 -22.26 -11.94 9.43
N LEU A 39 -23.57 -11.85 9.64
CA LEU A 39 -24.54 -11.24 8.73
C LEU A 39 -25.10 -9.93 9.33
N ASP A 40 -24.54 -9.46 10.44
CA ASP A 40 -25.01 -8.26 11.13
C ASP A 40 -24.80 -7.03 10.24
N ARG A 41 -25.84 -6.18 10.17
CA ARG A 41 -25.81 -4.97 9.32
C ARG A 41 -24.67 -4.02 9.65
N SER A 42 -24.26 -3.94 10.91
CA SER A 42 -23.12 -3.12 11.36
C SER A 42 -21.79 -3.64 10.79
N ASP A 43 -21.60 -4.96 10.81
CA ASP A 43 -20.39 -5.62 10.31
C ASP A 43 -20.31 -5.49 8.78
N VAL A 44 -21.41 -5.80 8.08
CA VAL A 44 -21.53 -5.62 6.63
C VAL A 44 -21.31 -4.16 6.26
N GLY A 45 -21.92 -3.22 6.99
CA GLY A 45 -21.75 -1.78 6.79
C GLY A 45 -20.29 -1.33 6.90
N ARG A 46 -19.57 -1.79 7.93
CA ARG A 46 -18.13 -1.50 8.08
C ARG A 46 -17.26 -2.10 6.98
N ALA A 47 -17.59 -3.31 6.52
CA ALA A 47 -16.86 -3.99 5.44
C ALA A 47 -17.17 -3.38 4.06
N SER A 48 -18.26 -2.61 3.93
CA SER A 48 -18.70 -1.99 2.67
C SER A 48 -17.98 -0.71 2.28
N VAL A 49 -17.10 -0.18 3.13
CA VAL A 49 -16.36 1.07 2.90
C VAL A 49 -14.86 0.85 3.12
N ASP A 50 -14.03 1.75 2.62
CA ASP A 50 -12.58 1.77 2.82
C ASP A 50 -12.10 3.19 3.13
N PHE A 51 -10.80 3.34 3.35
CA PHE A 51 -10.18 4.63 3.67
C PHE A 51 -10.39 5.68 2.57
N GLY A 52 -10.48 5.24 1.31
CA GLY A 52 -10.79 6.12 0.18
C GLY A 52 -12.12 6.84 0.34
N GLY A 53 -13.14 6.18 0.90
CA GLY A 53 -14.44 6.81 1.17
C GLY A 53 -15.19 7.26 -0.09
N MET A 54 -14.76 6.82 -1.28
CA MET A 54 -15.34 7.20 -2.58
C MET A 54 -16.34 6.17 -3.11
N THR A 55 -16.19 4.90 -2.70
CA THR A 55 -17.00 3.77 -3.18
C THR A 55 -17.55 2.96 -2.04
N ARG A 56 -18.79 2.48 -2.20
CA ARG A 56 -19.47 1.60 -1.23
C ARG A 56 -20.08 0.40 -1.92
N ALA A 57 -19.73 -0.80 -1.47
CA ALA A 57 -20.32 -2.05 -1.94
C ALA A 57 -20.48 -3.04 -0.79
N GLU A 58 -21.73 -3.44 -0.54
CA GLU A 58 -22.06 -4.34 0.58
C GLU A 58 -21.71 -5.80 0.25
N PRO A 59 -20.95 -6.49 1.12
CA PRO A 59 -20.86 -7.94 1.06
C PRO A 59 -22.13 -8.59 1.60
N MET A 60 -22.33 -9.86 1.25
CA MET A 60 -23.36 -10.70 1.88
C MET A 60 -23.03 -11.03 3.33
N ALA A 61 -21.75 -11.28 3.62
CA ALA A 61 -21.29 -11.69 4.94
C ALA A 61 -19.88 -11.22 5.23
N VAL A 62 -19.53 -11.18 6.51
CA VAL A 62 -18.17 -10.88 7.00
C VAL A 62 -17.66 -12.07 7.80
N MET A 63 -16.56 -12.68 7.35
CA MET A 63 -15.88 -13.77 8.06
C MET A 63 -14.69 -13.24 8.85
N ARG A 64 -14.50 -13.74 10.07
CA ARG A 64 -13.34 -13.50 10.93
C ARG A 64 -12.67 -14.83 11.20
N PRO A 65 -11.57 -15.15 10.49
CA PRO A 65 -10.92 -16.44 10.60
C PRO A 65 -10.19 -16.58 11.94
N ALA A 66 -10.44 -17.68 12.65
CA ALA A 66 -9.64 -18.13 13.78
C ALA A 66 -8.35 -18.83 13.32
N SER A 67 -8.33 -19.38 12.11
CA SER A 67 -7.17 -20.06 11.54
C SER A 67 -7.10 -19.92 10.00
N ALA A 68 -5.98 -20.34 9.39
CA ALA A 68 -5.91 -20.49 7.94
C ALA A 68 -6.90 -21.55 7.42
N GLY A 69 -7.30 -22.51 8.27
CA GLY A 69 -8.31 -23.51 7.96
C GLY A 69 -9.66 -22.91 7.64
N ASP A 70 -10.11 -21.89 8.38
CA ASP A 70 -11.35 -21.16 8.08
C ASP A 70 -11.30 -20.49 6.71
N VAL A 71 -10.15 -19.89 6.35
CA VAL A 71 -9.92 -19.28 5.04
C VAL A 71 -10.02 -20.33 3.95
N VAL A 72 -9.39 -21.50 4.14
CA VAL A 72 -9.49 -22.64 3.21
C VAL A 72 -10.94 -23.08 3.05
N SER A 73 -11.68 -23.28 4.14
CA SER A 73 -13.07 -23.73 4.11
C SER A 73 -13.98 -22.77 3.33
N LEU A 74 -13.86 -21.46 3.57
CA LEU A 74 -14.65 -20.46 2.84
C LEU A 74 -14.29 -20.42 1.36
N VAL A 75 -12.99 -20.43 1.02
CA VAL A 75 -12.57 -20.36 -0.39
C VAL A 75 -12.98 -21.63 -1.15
N ARG A 76 -12.92 -22.81 -0.52
CA ARG A 76 -13.46 -24.05 -1.12
C ARG A 76 -14.97 -23.99 -1.35
N ALA A 77 -15.71 -23.41 -0.41
CA ALA A 77 -17.15 -23.21 -0.57
C ALA A 77 -17.47 -22.26 -1.74
N ALA A 78 -16.71 -21.17 -1.86
CA ALA A 78 -16.80 -20.26 -2.99
C ALA A 78 -16.50 -20.96 -4.32
N TYR A 79 -15.36 -21.63 -4.40
CA TYR A 79 -14.91 -22.35 -5.59
C TYR A 79 -15.84 -23.47 -6.03
N GLY A 80 -16.41 -24.21 -5.06
CA GLY A 80 -17.30 -25.36 -5.33
C GLY A 80 -18.76 -24.99 -5.61
N SER A 81 -19.15 -23.73 -5.41
CA SER A 81 -20.52 -23.27 -5.70
C SER A 81 -20.80 -23.23 -7.20
N ALA A 82 -22.05 -23.45 -7.62
CA ALA A 82 -22.41 -23.60 -9.03
C ALA A 82 -22.06 -22.40 -9.93
N GLN A 83 -21.90 -21.20 -9.36
CA GLN A 83 -21.55 -19.97 -10.08
C GLN A 83 -20.31 -19.26 -9.52
N GLY A 84 -19.66 -19.82 -8.49
CA GLY A 84 -18.70 -19.06 -7.69
C GLY A 84 -19.38 -17.96 -6.85
N PHE A 85 -18.72 -17.50 -5.80
CA PHE A 85 -19.05 -16.21 -5.19
C PHE A 85 -17.79 -15.42 -4.82
N PRO A 86 -17.83 -14.08 -4.86
CA PRO A 86 -16.65 -13.28 -4.59
C PRO A 86 -16.16 -13.44 -3.15
N VAL A 87 -14.86 -13.56 -2.97
CA VAL A 87 -14.18 -13.57 -1.68
C VAL A 87 -13.09 -12.51 -1.69
N SER A 88 -13.11 -11.62 -0.72
CA SER A 88 -12.08 -10.57 -0.57
C SER A 88 -11.45 -10.62 0.81
N ALA A 89 -10.13 -10.70 0.86
CA ALA A 89 -9.37 -10.52 2.09
C ALA A 89 -9.22 -9.02 2.39
N ARG A 90 -9.78 -8.59 3.51
CA ARG A 90 -9.67 -7.22 4.03
C ARG A 90 -8.67 -7.19 5.17
N GLY A 91 -7.58 -6.46 4.96
CA GLY A 91 -6.60 -6.11 5.99
C GLY A 91 -7.13 -5.06 6.95
N HIS A 92 -6.53 -3.87 6.92
CA HIS A 92 -7.00 -2.71 7.69
C HIS A 92 -7.97 -1.79 6.92
N GLY A 93 -8.40 -2.19 5.72
CA GLY A 93 -9.35 -1.40 4.92
C GLY A 93 -8.80 -0.11 4.33
N HIS A 94 -7.48 0.03 4.23
CA HIS A 94 -6.79 1.25 3.76
C HIS A 94 -6.72 1.38 2.23
N SER A 95 -7.51 0.58 1.50
CA SER A 95 -7.75 0.72 0.07
C SER A 95 -8.43 2.06 -0.25
N ILE A 96 -8.32 2.50 -1.50
CA ILE A 96 -8.81 3.82 -1.93
C ILE A 96 -10.05 3.72 -2.84
N ASN A 97 -10.20 2.62 -3.60
CA ASN A 97 -11.18 2.50 -4.67
C ASN A 97 -11.93 1.15 -4.62
N GLY A 98 -12.25 0.65 -3.43
CA GLY A 98 -13.03 -0.58 -3.29
C GLY A 98 -12.25 -1.89 -3.44
N GLN A 99 -10.91 -1.84 -3.55
CA GLN A 99 -10.09 -3.02 -3.85
C GLN A 99 -10.30 -4.19 -2.88
N ALA A 100 -10.59 -3.90 -1.61
CA ALA A 100 -10.80 -4.90 -0.56
C ALA A 100 -12.29 -5.24 -0.32
N GLN A 101 -13.21 -4.74 -1.14
CA GLN A 101 -14.65 -5.01 -1.03
C GLN A 101 -15.04 -6.25 -1.85
N ALA A 102 -16.14 -6.92 -1.48
CA ALA A 102 -16.69 -8.07 -2.19
C ALA A 102 -18.20 -7.90 -2.38
N PRO A 103 -18.65 -7.11 -3.38
CA PRO A 103 -20.07 -6.91 -3.64
C PRO A 103 -20.78 -8.25 -3.83
N GLY A 104 -21.82 -8.52 -3.05
CA GLY A 104 -22.57 -9.78 -3.14
C GLY A 104 -21.75 -11.04 -2.80
N GLY A 105 -20.63 -10.89 -2.09
CA GLY A 105 -19.75 -11.98 -1.69
C GLY A 105 -19.41 -11.96 -0.21
N VAL A 106 -18.27 -12.54 0.16
CA VAL A 106 -17.81 -12.59 1.56
C VAL A 106 -16.52 -11.81 1.73
N VAL A 107 -16.51 -10.87 2.68
CA VAL A 107 -15.29 -10.19 3.12
C VAL A 107 -14.68 -10.95 4.29
N ILE A 108 -13.40 -11.29 4.19
CA ILE A 108 -12.62 -11.89 5.26
C ILE A 108 -11.88 -10.77 6.00
N GLU A 109 -12.29 -10.44 7.22
CA GLU A 109 -11.55 -9.52 8.09
C GLU A 109 -10.31 -10.23 8.64
N MET A 110 -9.18 -10.02 7.97
CA MET A 110 -7.90 -10.65 8.32
C MET A 110 -7.27 -10.03 9.58
N SER A 111 -7.48 -8.72 9.78
CA SER A 111 -6.93 -7.96 10.92
C SER A 111 -7.86 -8.03 12.14
N GLN A 112 -7.27 -8.17 13.32
CA GLN A 112 -7.98 -8.20 14.60
C GLN A 112 -8.00 -6.84 15.32
N TYR A 113 -7.55 -5.77 14.66
CA TYR A 113 -7.41 -4.45 15.27
C TYR A 113 -8.70 -3.96 15.94
N GLY A 114 -8.54 -3.38 17.15
CA GLY A 114 -9.64 -2.81 17.93
C GLY A 114 -10.56 -3.84 18.58
N ARG A 115 -10.14 -5.11 18.69
CA ARG A 115 -10.94 -6.20 19.28
C ARG A 115 -10.25 -6.84 20.47
N ALA A 116 -11.05 -7.19 21.48
CA ALA A 116 -10.63 -8.01 22.61
C ALA A 116 -10.63 -9.50 22.21
N VAL A 117 -9.68 -9.90 21.35
CA VAL A 117 -9.41 -11.31 21.08
C VAL A 117 -8.24 -11.73 21.98
N GLY A 118 -8.29 -12.96 22.51
CA GLY A 118 -7.19 -13.51 23.30
C GLY A 118 -5.87 -13.52 22.51
N PRO A 119 -4.71 -13.54 23.19
CA PRO A 119 -3.43 -13.50 22.51
C PRO A 119 -3.30 -14.70 21.54
N ARG A 120 -3.12 -14.43 20.25
CA ARG A 120 -2.53 -15.43 19.36
C ARG A 120 -1.08 -15.61 19.77
N GLU A 121 -0.64 -16.85 19.86
CA GLU A 121 0.78 -17.14 20.03
C GLU A 121 1.52 -16.60 18.81
N ARG A 122 2.33 -15.55 19.01
CA ARG A 122 3.17 -14.97 17.96
C ARG A 122 4.53 -15.66 17.98
N SER A 123 5.02 -16.04 16.81
CA SER A 123 6.37 -16.59 16.69
C SER A 123 7.39 -15.57 17.16
N ARG A 124 8.41 -16.03 17.91
CA ARG A 124 9.54 -15.17 18.27
C ARG A 124 10.42 -14.91 17.06
N PRO A 125 11.17 -13.79 17.03
CA PRO A 125 12.25 -13.62 16.07
C PRO A 125 13.26 -14.77 16.15
N VAL A 126 13.70 -15.28 15.01
CA VAL A 126 14.64 -16.41 14.90
C VAL A 126 15.78 -16.05 13.95
N TYR A 127 17.00 -16.48 14.30
CA TYR A 127 18.12 -16.47 13.36
C TYR A 127 18.11 -17.75 12.51
N SER A 128 18.12 -17.61 11.19
CA SER A 128 18.27 -18.73 10.27
C SER A 128 19.74 -18.90 9.88
N GLN A 129 20.31 -20.07 10.14
CA GLN A 129 21.65 -20.40 9.63
C GLN A 129 21.68 -20.51 8.11
N SER A 130 20.61 -20.98 7.47
CA SER A 130 20.57 -21.15 6.00
C SER A 130 20.38 -19.83 5.25
N LEU A 131 19.71 -18.85 5.87
CA LEU A 131 19.54 -17.51 5.28
C LEU A 131 20.63 -16.54 5.73
N GLU A 132 21.40 -16.90 6.76
CA GLU A 132 22.36 -16.03 7.47
C GLU A 132 21.73 -14.72 7.98
N GLU A 133 20.44 -14.78 8.31
CA GLU A 133 19.60 -13.62 8.55
C GLU A 133 18.56 -13.90 9.64
N TYR A 134 18.10 -12.83 10.29
CA TYR A 134 16.97 -12.92 11.22
C TYR A 134 15.64 -12.84 10.46
N TYR A 135 14.62 -13.54 10.98
CA TYR A 135 13.27 -13.43 10.49
C TYR A 135 12.23 -13.56 11.59
N VAL A 136 10.98 -13.21 11.28
CA VAL A 136 9.79 -13.55 12.06
C VAL A 136 8.68 -14.05 11.15
N ASP A 137 8.01 -15.12 11.58
CA ASP A 137 6.81 -15.63 10.93
C ASP A 137 5.58 -14.94 11.53
N VAL A 138 4.75 -14.33 10.69
CA VAL A 138 3.59 -13.54 11.12
C VAL A 138 2.34 -13.89 10.34
N TRP A 139 1.17 -13.73 10.96
CA TRP A 139 -0.11 -13.84 10.28
C TRP A 139 -0.30 -12.70 9.27
N GLY A 140 -0.86 -12.99 8.09
CA GLY A 140 -1.02 -12.00 7.01
C GLY A 140 -1.94 -10.82 7.36
N GLY A 141 -2.77 -10.96 8.39
CA GLY A 141 -3.62 -9.88 8.91
C GLY A 141 -3.02 -9.05 10.05
N GLU A 142 -1.84 -9.40 10.56
CA GLU A 142 -1.14 -8.61 11.58
C GLU A 142 -0.78 -7.22 11.04
N LEU A 143 -0.82 -6.22 11.90
CA LEU A 143 -0.39 -4.86 11.54
C LEU A 143 1.11 -4.70 11.72
N TRP A 144 1.73 -3.87 10.87
CA TRP A 144 3.17 -3.60 10.97
C TRP A 144 3.58 -2.98 12.31
N ILE A 145 2.72 -2.18 12.94
CA ILE A 145 2.96 -1.63 14.30
C ILE A 145 3.05 -2.73 15.36
N ASP A 146 2.22 -3.76 15.27
CA ASP A 146 2.23 -4.89 16.21
C ASP A 146 3.52 -5.72 16.04
N ILE A 147 3.97 -5.89 14.80
CA ILE A 147 5.22 -6.58 14.47
C ILE A 147 6.41 -5.80 15.01
N LEU A 148 6.47 -4.49 14.77
CA LEU A 148 7.53 -3.62 15.28
C LEU A 148 7.66 -3.76 16.80
N ASN A 149 6.54 -3.60 17.53
CA ASN A 149 6.55 -3.69 18.99
C ASN A 149 7.00 -5.09 19.46
N TRP A 150 6.46 -6.15 18.85
CA TRP A 150 6.79 -7.52 19.20
C TRP A 150 8.27 -7.87 18.98
N THR A 151 8.84 -7.48 17.83
CA THR A 151 10.23 -7.81 17.50
C THR A 151 11.24 -6.99 18.30
N LEU A 152 10.90 -5.75 18.65
CA LEU A 152 11.69 -4.93 19.57
C LEU A 152 11.74 -5.57 20.96
N GLU A 153 10.58 -5.93 21.52
CA GLU A 153 10.48 -6.51 22.87
C GLU A 153 11.13 -7.89 22.99
N ASN A 154 11.02 -8.73 21.94
CA ASN A 154 11.42 -10.14 22.00
C ASN A 154 12.74 -10.47 21.29
N GLY A 155 13.42 -9.47 20.74
CA GLY A 155 14.70 -9.70 20.05
C GLY A 155 15.59 -8.47 19.88
N GLY A 156 15.11 -7.25 20.13
CA GLY A 156 15.85 -6.04 19.75
C GLY A 156 16.04 -5.94 18.23
N LEU A 157 15.10 -6.49 17.47
CA LEU A 157 15.13 -6.59 16.01
C LEU A 157 13.96 -5.81 15.40
N ALA A 158 14.07 -5.46 14.14
CA ALA A 158 13.02 -4.78 13.39
C ALA A 158 13.05 -5.17 11.90
N PRO A 159 11.91 -5.14 11.19
CA PRO A 159 11.88 -5.19 9.73
C PRO A 159 12.79 -4.13 9.08
N LYS A 160 13.37 -4.49 7.93
CA LYS A 160 14.33 -3.64 7.19
C LYS A 160 13.66 -2.58 6.32
N SER A 161 12.45 -2.86 5.84
CA SER A 161 11.70 -2.01 4.90
C SER A 161 10.27 -1.80 5.38
N TRP A 162 9.76 -0.58 5.19
CA TRP A 162 8.55 -0.09 5.86
C TRP A 162 7.57 0.56 4.89
N THR A 163 6.40 0.88 5.43
CA THR A 163 5.47 1.88 4.89
C THR A 163 5.45 3.08 5.84
N ASP A 164 5.12 4.26 5.31
CA ASP A 164 4.97 5.47 6.14
C ASP A 164 3.95 5.34 7.27
N TYR A 165 2.91 4.55 7.04
CA TYR A 165 1.84 4.29 7.98
C TYR A 165 1.87 2.82 8.40
N LEU A 166 1.93 2.55 9.70
CA LEU A 166 2.16 1.20 10.24
C LEU A 166 0.88 0.44 10.61
N TYR A 167 -0.28 1.09 10.60
CA TYR A 167 -1.57 0.46 10.82
C TYR A 167 -2.12 -0.11 9.50
N LEU A 168 -1.24 -0.83 8.81
CA LEU A 168 -1.51 -1.56 7.58
C LEU A 168 -1.18 -3.03 7.82
N SER A 169 -1.95 -3.94 7.22
CA SER A 169 -1.69 -5.36 7.39
C SER A 169 -0.57 -5.85 6.48
N VAL A 170 0.16 -6.87 6.94
CA VAL A 170 1.24 -7.53 6.18
C VAL A 170 0.76 -7.96 4.78
N GLY A 171 -0.27 -8.80 4.70
CA GLY A 171 -0.79 -9.30 3.44
C GLY A 171 -1.32 -8.20 2.52
N GLY A 172 -1.84 -7.09 3.07
CA GLY A 172 -2.31 -5.96 2.28
C GLY A 172 -1.16 -5.20 1.61
N THR A 173 -0.11 -4.89 2.38
CA THR A 173 1.08 -4.21 1.85
C THR A 173 1.88 -5.08 0.87
N LEU A 174 2.07 -6.37 1.18
CA LEU A 174 2.76 -7.32 0.30
C LEU A 174 1.99 -7.61 -0.99
N SER A 175 0.65 -7.48 -0.98
CA SER A 175 -0.16 -7.56 -2.20
C SER A 175 -0.01 -6.34 -3.11
N ASN A 176 0.66 -5.26 -2.66
CA ASN A 176 0.92 -4.06 -3.44
C ASN A 176 2.42 -3.87 -3.70
N ALA A 177 3.20 -3.53 -2.67
CA ALA A 177 4.67 -3.50 -2.67
C ALA A 177 5.18 -3.22 -1.25
N GLY A 178 4.62 -2.19 -0.61
CA GLY A 178 5.10 -1.67 0.67
C GLY A 178 6.36 -0.82 0.49
N ILE A 179 6.18 0.50 0.35
CA ILE A 179 7.26 1.45 0.08
C ILE A 179 7.32 2.55 1.14
N SER A 180 8.54 2.99 1.44
CA SER A 180 8.90 4.17 2.23
C SER A 180 10.39 4.48 1.96
N GLY A 181 10.96 5.48 2.64
CA GLY A 181 12.32 5.98 2.42
C GLY A 181 13.46 4.99 2.64
N GLN A 182 13.24 3.75 3.08
CA GLN A 182 14.28 2.71 3.15
C GLN A 182 14.38 1.87 1.87
N ALA A 183 13.38 1.97 0.97
CA ALA A 183 13.26 1.11 -0.21
C ALA A 183 14.42 1.28 -1.20
N PHE A 184 15.09 2.44 -1.21
CA PHE A 184 16.28 2.63 -2.04
C PHE A 184 17.45 1.71 -1.64
N HIS A 185 17.52 1.31 -0.38
CA HIS A 185 18.60 0.48 0.16
C HIS A 185 18.17 -0.99 0.31
N HIS A 186 17.00 -1.25 0.89
CA HIS A 186 16.52 -2.62 1.15
C HIS A 186 15.53 -3.14 0.11
N GLY A 187 15.09 -2.31 -0.84
CA GLY A 187 13.92 -2.61 -1.66
C GLY A 187 12.61 -2.43 -0.88
N PRO A 188 11.46 -2.53 -1.57
CA PRO A 188 10.14 -2.54 -0.92
C PRO A 188 9.99 -3.73 0.05
N GLN A 189 8.91 -3.74 0.84
CA GLN A 189 8.59 -4.85 1.74
C GLN A 189 8.53 -6.19 1.01
N ILE A 190 8.02 -6.24 -0.21
CA ILE A 190 8.00 -7.46 -1.04
C ILE A 190 9.40 -8.03 -1.36
N SER A 191 10.46 -7.23 -1.29
CA SER A 191 11.85 -7.68 -1.45
C SER A 191 12.43 -8.27 -0.16
N ASN A 192 11.73 -8.14 0.97
CA ASN A 192 12.17 -8.48 2.33
C ASN A 192 11.34 -9.61 2.96
N VAL A 193 10.84 -10.52 2.12
CA VAL A 193 10.08 -11.71 2.52
C VAL A 193 10.78 -12.95 1.99
N TYR A 194 10.92 -13.97 2.84
CA TYR A 194 11.59 -15.23 2.48
C TYR A 194 10.61 -16.33 2.07
N GLU A 195 9.41 -16.34 2.64
CA GLU A 195 8.44 -17.43 2.49
C GLU A 195 7.03 -16.92 2.80
N LEU A 196 6.03 -17.51 2.15
CA LEU A 196 4.61 -17.19 2.32
C LEU A 196 3.80 -18.48 2.43
N ASP A 197 2.76 -18.47 3.25
CA ASP A 197 1.66 -19.43 3.12
C ASP A 197 0.46 -18.72 2.48
N VAL A 198 -0.07 -19.32 1.42
CA VAL A 198 -1.10 -18.72 0.57
C VAL A 198 -2.25 -19.69 0.39
N VAL A 199 -3.48 -19.24 0.65
CA VAL A 199 -4.70 -19.95 0.25
C VAL A 199 -5.09 -19.50 -1.15
N THR A 200 -4.94 -20.37 -2.16
CA THR A 200 -5.26 -20.07 -3.57
C THR A 200 -6.76 -19.95 -3.78
N GLY A 201 -7.21 -19.44 -4.93
CA GLY A 201 -8.63 -19.40 -5.31
C GLY A 201 -9.29 -20.78 -5.44
N LYS A 202 -8.52 -21.86 -5.46
CA LYS A 202 -9.03 -23.24 -5.39
C LYS A 202 -9.27 -23.73 -3.96
N GLY A 203 -8.88 -22.94 -2.96
CA GLY A 203 -8.92 -23.34 -1.56
C GLY A 203 -7.84 -24.37 -1.20
N GLU A 204 -6.68 -24.29 -1.85
CA GLU A 204 -5.48 -25.04 -1.48
C GLU A 204 -4.56 -24.13 -0.67
N ILE A 205 -4.02 -24.62 0.45
CA ILE A 205 -2.96 -23.90 1.17
C ILE A 205 -1.60 -24.36 0.64
N LEU A 206 -0.81 -23.42 0.14
CA LEU A 206 0.52 -23.67 -0.40
C LEU A 206 1.54 -22.79 0.31
N THR A 207 2.61 -23.41 0.82
CA THR A 207 3.83 -22.70 1.21
C THR A 207 4.67 -22.44 -0.03
N CYS A 208 5.12 -21.21 -0.21
CA CYS A 208 5.93 -20.78 -1.35
C CYS A 208 7.08 -19.87 -0.94
N SER A 209 8.20 -19.99 -1.65
CA SER A 209 9.45 -19.23 -1.50
C SER A 209 10.08 -19.01 -2.89
N LYS A 210 11.31 -18.51 -2.94
CA LYS A 210 12.07 -18.42 -4.20
C LYS A 210 12.36 -19.81 -4.81
N GLU A 211 12.46 -20.84 -3.97
CA GLU A 211 12.82 -22.21 -4.32
C GLU A 211 11.62 -23.15 -4.42
N GLN A 212 10.55 -22.90 -3.65
CA GLN A 212 9.35 -23.74 -3.61
C GLN A 212 8.13 -22.98 -4.14
N ASN A 213 7.38 -23.55 -5.08
CA ASN A 213 6.17 -22.89 -5.65
C ASN A 213 6.46 -21.44 -6.12
N SER A 214 7.61 -21.21 -6.73
CA SER A 214 8.17 -19.87 -6.97
C SER A 214 7.27 -18.97 -7.83
N GLU A 215 6.56 -19.53 -8.81
CA GLU A 215 5.58 -18.77 -9.60
C GLU A 215 4.47 -18.19 -8.74
N LEU A 216 4.00 -18.93 -7.72
CA LEU A 216 3.01 -18.41 -6.77
C LEU A 216 3.64 -17.35 -5.87
N PHE A 217 4.83 -17.60 -5.32
CA PHE A 217 5.56 -16.67 -4.45
C PHE A 217 5.71 -15.29 -5.10
N TYR A 218 6.29 -15.25 -6.30
CA TYR A 218 6.43 -13.99 -7.03
C TYR A 218 5.09 -13.48 -7.57
N GLY A 219 4.13 -14.37 -7.85
CA GLY A 219 2.79 -13.98 -8.28
C GLY A 219 2.06 -13.15 -7.23
N VAL A 220 2.03 -13.59 -5.96
CA VAL A 220 1.28 -12.89 -4.89
C VAL A 220 1.94 -11.61 -4.41
N LEU A 221 3.26 -11.48 -4.52
CA LEU A 221 4.00 -10.25 -4.21
C LEU A 221 3.68 -9.17 -5.25
N GLY A 222 2.97 -8.13 -4.85
CA GLY A 222 2.36 -7.16 -5.76
C GLY A 222 1.20 -7.71 -6.58
N GLY A 223 0.64 -8.87 -6.17
CA GLY A 223 -0.37 -9.60 -6.92
C GLY A 223 -1.79 -9.09 -6.76
N LEU A 224 -2.01 -7.98 -6.03
CA LEU A 224 -3.31 -7.33 -5.84
C LEU A 224 -4.41 -8.28 -5.30
N GLY A 225 -4.01 -9.30 -4.54
CA GLY A 225 -4.91 -10.33 -3.99
C GLY A 225 -5.52 -11.28 -5.03
N GLN A 226 -4.99 -11.34 -6.26
CA GLN A 226 -5.61 -12.05 -7.38
C GLN A 226 -5.41 -13.56 -7.39
N PHE A 227 -4.32 -14.04 -6.79
CA PHE A 227 -3.87 -15.43 -6.91
C PHE A 227 -4.04 -16.23 -5.62
N GLY A 228 -4.35 -15.54 -4.52
CA GLY A 228 -4.52 -16.17 -3.22
C GLY A 228 -4.48 -15.17 -2.08
N ILE A 229 -4.86 -15.65 -0.90
CA ILE A 229 -4.86 -14.91 0.35
C ILE A 229 -3.62 -15.30 1.14
N ILE A 230 -2.75 -14.32 1.41
CA ILE A 230 -1.56 -14.52 2.25
C ILE A 230 -2.00 -14.71 3.71
N THR A 231 -1.82 -15.91 4.24
CA THR A 231 -2.14 -16.25 5.63
C THR A 231 -0.92 -16.20 6.55
N ARG A 232 0.28 -16.47 6.03
CA ARG A 232 1.54 -16.27 6.78
C ARG A 232 2.59 -15.64 5.90
N ALA A 233 3.46 -14.81 6.48
CA ALA A 233 4.67 -14.33 5.84
C ALA A 233 5.88 -14.47 6.76
N ARG A 234 7.02 -14.87 6.18
CA ARG A 234 8.34 -14.86 6.82
C ARG A 234 9.07 -13.58 6.47
N ILE A 235 9.12 -12.63 7.40
CA ILE A 235 9.65 -11.27 7.16
C ILE A 235 11.11 -11.20 7.63
N ALA A 236 11.98 -10.60 6.80
CA ALA A 236 13.37 -10.35 7.14
C ALA A 236 13.51 -9.28 8.23
N LEU A 237 14.42 -9.50 9.18
CA LEU A 237 14.71 -8.60 10.29
C LEU A 237 16.18 -8.21 10.32
N GLU A 238 16.47 -7.08 10.96
CA GLU A 238 17.81 -6.61 11.31
C GLU A 238 17.87 -6.11 12.76
N PRO A 239 19.08 -5.96 13.35
CA PRO A 239 19.25 -5.26 14.62
C PRO A 239 18.62 -3.88 14.60
N ALA A 240 17.68 -3.63 15.51
CA ALA A 240 16.98 -2.37 15.57
C ALA A 240 17.87 -1.29 16.20
N PRO A 241 18.02 -0.11 15.57
CA PRO A 241 18.65 1.02 16.23
C PRO A 241 17.76 1.52 17.37
N ARG A 242 18.36 2.11 18.40
CA ARG A 242 17.57 2.72 19.50
C ARG A 242 16.95 4.05 19.12
N ARG A 243 17.66 4.85 18.33
CA ARG A 243 17.34 6.25 18.08
C ARG A 243 17.56 6.63 16.62
N VAL A 244 16.97 7.76 16.25
CA VAL A 244 17.00 8.32 14.91
C VAL A 244 17.31 9.80 15.01
N ARG A 245 18.33 10.24 14.27
CA ARG A 245 18.48 11.65 13.93
C ARG A 245 17.65 11.92 12.69
N TRP A 246 16.53 12.61 12.87
CA TRP A 246 15.61 12.97 11.78
C TRP A 246 15.94 14.39 11.31
N ILE A 247 16.06 14.58 10.00
CA ILE A 247 16.55 15.82 9.38
C ILE A 247 15.62 16.22 8.25
N ARG A 248 15.32 17.53 8.15
CA ARG A 248 14.64 18.15 7.02
C ARG A 248 15.42 19.37 6.55
N VAL A 249 15.57 19.50 5.23
CA VAL A 249 16.19 20.67 4.58
C VAL A 249 15.36 21.09 3.37
N LEU A 250 15.42 22.37 3.00
CA LEU A 250 14.62 22.94 1.92
C LEU A 250 15.45 23.29 0.68
N TYR A 251 14.83 23.14 -0.48
CA TYR A 251 15.35 23.51 -1.79
C TYR A 251 14.35 24.41 -2.51
N SER A 252 14.84 25.40 -3.25
CA SER A 252 14.04 26.24 -4.16
C SER A 252 14.20 25.81 -5.63
N ASN A 253 15.21 24.99 -5.95
CA ASN A 253 15.49 24.49 -7.29
C ASN A 253 15.21 22.99 -7.36
N PHE A 254 14.34 22.58 -8.29
CA PHE A 254 13.95 21.19 -8.46
C PHE A 254 15.10 20.28 -8.90
N THR A 255 15.90 20.74 -9.87
CA THR A 255 17.04 19.98 -10.41
C THR A 255 18.08 19.70 -9.33
N THR A 256 18.38 20.69 -8.49
CA THR A 256 19.29 20.52 -7.35
C THR A 256 18.71 19.52 -6.33
N PHE A 257 17.42 19.65 -6.00
CA PHE A 257 16.72 18.74 -5.09
C PHE A 257 16.75 17.27 -5.58
N THR A 258 16.40 17.02 -6.84
CA THR A 258 16.38 15.65 -7.39
C THR A 258 17.78 15.08 -7.54
N ARG A 259 18.76 15.87 -8.00
CA ARG A 259 20.18 15.45 -8.06
C ARG A 259 20.69 15.01 -6.70
N ASP A 260 20.36 15.76 -5.66
CA ASP A 260 20.81 15.45 -4.30
C ASP A 260 20.09 14.21 -3.75
N GLN A 261 18.80 14.02 -4.03
CA GLN A 261 18.10 12.76 -3.72
C GLN A 261 18.73 11.56 -4.44
N GLU A 262 19.00 11.66 -5.75
CA GLU A 262 19.65 10.62 -6.54
C GLU A 262 21.06 10.30 -6.03
N HIS A 263 21.83 11.34 -5.68
CA HIS A 263 23.14 11.17 -5.05
C HIS A 263 23.02 10.35 -3.76
N LEU A 264 22.10 10.70 -2.87
CA LEU A 264 21.94 9.98 -1.59
C LEU A 264 21.55 8.52 -1.80
N ILE A 265 20.63 8.22 -2.73
CA ILE A 265 20.23 6.83 -2.97
C ILE A 265 21.29 6.02 -3.72
N SER A 266 22.20 6.67 -4.45
CA SER A 266 23.32 5.99 -5.11
C SER A 266 24.29 5.37 -4.08
N LEU A 267 24.34 5.92 -2.86
CA LEU A 267 25.19 5.45 -1.75
C LEU A 267 24.66 4.19 -1.06
N HIS A 268 23.70 3.47 -1.65
CA HIS A 268 23.09 2.28 -1.05
C HIS A 268 24.04 1.10 -0.79
N THR A 269 25.22 1.06 -1.40
CA THR A 269 26.30 0.09 -1.12
C THR A 269 27.38 0.66 -0.21
N ALA A 270 27.34 1.96 0.10
CA ALA A 270 28.34 2.60 0.94
C ALA A 270 28.25 2.08 2.38
N HIS A 271 29.35 2.25 3.12
CA HIS A 271 29.38 1.93 4.53
C HIS A 271 28.30 2.71 5.29
N ARG A 272 27.75 2.15 6.36
CA ARG A 272 26.65 2.78 7.12
C ARG A 272 26.98 4.22 7.54
N SER A 273 28.23 4.51 7.92
CA SER A 273 28.67 5.87 8.29
C SER A 273 28.59 6.89 7.14
N GLU A 274 28.64 6.43 5.88
CA GLU A 274 28.72 7.26 4.68
C GLU A 274 27.39 7.42 3.93
N ARG A 275 26.28 7.01 4.54
CA ARG A 275 24.92 7.16 3.97
C ARG A 275 23.89 7.52 5.04
N PHE A 276 22.73 7.98 4.58
CA PHE A 276 21.52 8.03 5.40
C PHE A 276 20.79 6.68 5.34
N ASP A 277 19.97 6.41 6.35
CA ASP A 277 19.20 5.16 6.48
C ASP A 277 17.77 5.28 5.92
N TYR A 278 17.30 6.51 5.72
CA TYR A 278 16.02 6.86 5.11
C TYR A 278 16.18 8.11 4.25
N VAL A 279 15.55 8.13 3.08
CA VAL A 279 15.49 9.29 2.18
C VAL A 279 14.08 9.39 1.57
N GLU A 280 13.41 10.51 1.84
CA GLU A 280 12.16 10.90 1.19
C GLU A 280 12.17 12.38 0.80
N GLY A 281 11.07 12.87 0.24
CA GLY A 281 10.88 14.29 0.04
C GLY A 281 9.43 14.69 -0.15
N PHE A 282 9.20 15.99 -0.07
CA PHE A 282 7.88 16.59 -0.21
C PHE A 282 7.91 17.78 -1.17
N VAL A 283 6.84 17.94 -1.94
CA VAL A 283 6.57 19.18 -2.67
C VAL A 283 5.72 20.09 -1.79
N ILE A 284 6.13 21.35 -1.68
CA ILE A 284 5.47 22.39 -0.90
C ILE A 284 5.05 23.50 -1.87
N VAL A 285 3.77 23.52 -2.24
CA VAL A 285 3.17 24.58 -3.09
C VAL A 285 2.28 25.55 -2.29
N ASP A 286 2.03 25.25 -1.01
CA ASP A 286 1.18 26.02 -0.10
C ASP A 286 1.95 26.29 1.21
N GLU A 287 2.07 27.57 1.61
CA GLU A 287 2.69 27.98 2.87
C GLU A 287 2.02 27.34 4.10
N GLY A 288 0.72 27.02 4.02
CA GLY A 288 -0.04 26.33 5.06
C GLY A 288 0.49 24.92 5.38
N LEU A 289 1.12 24.24 4.42
CA LEU A 289 1.69 22.91 4.60
C LEU A 289 2.91 22.90 5.55
N ILE A 290 3.67 23.99 5.59
CA ILE A 290 4.82 24.12 6.49
C ILE A 290 4.37 24.17 7.97
N ASN A 291 3.18 24.74 8.21
CA ASN A 291 2.72 25.05 9.56
C ASN A 291 1.74 24.04 10.16
N ASN A 292 1.03 23.22 9.37
CA ASN A 292 -0.23 22.66 9.88
C ASN A 292 -0.30 21.18 10.28
N TRP A 293 0.52 20.24 9.80
CA TRP A 293 0.10 18.84 10.05
C TRP A 293 1.16 17.73 10.17
N ARG A 294 2.30 17.77 9.46
CA ARG A 294 3.46 16.87 9.71
C ARG A 294 4.61 17.54 10.49
N SER A 295 4.31 18.68 11.10
CA SER A 295 5.31 19.60 11.64
C SER A 295 5.14 19.75 13.16
N SER A 296 5.64 18.79 13.92
CA SER A 296 6.35 19.16 15.15
C SER A 296 7.80 19.59 14.85
N PHE A 297 8.20 19.56 13.57
CA PHE A 297 9.55 19.84 13.08
C PHE A 297 9.82 21.31 12.79
N PHE A 298 8.92 21.98 12.07
CA PHE A 298 8.92 23.44 11.96
C PHE A 298 8.13 23.97 13.15
N SER A 299 8.82 24.20 14.25
CA SER A 299 8.21 24.76 15.46
C SER A 299 7.50 26.08 15.12
N PRO A 300 6.30 26.36 15.67
CA PRO A 300 5.68 27.68 15.60
C PRO A 300 6.58 28.80 16.14
N ARG A 301 7.62 28.44 16.92
CA ARG A 301 8.64 29.37 17.45
C ARG A 301 9.69 29.78 16.43
N ASN A 302 9.83 29.08 15.30
CA ASN A 302 10.79 29.42 14.24
C ASN A 302 10.20 29.19 12.84
N PRO A 303 9.17 29.98 12.44
CA PRO A 303 8.47 29.78 11.18
C PRO A 303 9.37 30.12 9.99
N VAL A 304 9.53 29.17 9.07
CA VAL A 304 10.15 29.43 7.77
C VAL A 304 9.12 30.11 6.88
N LYS A 305 9.37 31.35 6.47
CA LYS A 305 8.55 32.02 5.46
C LYS A 305 9.04 31.64 4.07
N ILE A 306 8.19 31.05 3.21
CA ILE A 306 8.55 30.73 1.82
C ILE A 306 9.01 31.99 1.08
N SER A 307 8.34 33.12 1.34
CA SER A 307 8.73 34.45 0.86
C SER A 307 10.16 34.88 1.21
N SER A 308 10.75 34.37 2.29
CA SER A 308 12.16 34.66 2.66
C SER A 308 13.19 33.77 1.95
N ILE A 309 12.77 32.71 1.28
CA ILE A 309 13.65 31.71 0.64
C ILE A 309 13.81 31.95 -0.87
N GLY A 310 13.10 32.92 -1.46
CA GLY A 310 13.25 33.28 -2.87
C GLY A 310 12.87 32.12 -3.80
N SER A 311 11.69 31.53 -3.60
CA SER A 311 11.19 30.46 -4.45
C SER A 311 10.88 30.99 -5.85
N ASN A 312 11.66 30.57 -6.85
CA ASN A 312 11.35 30.83 -8.26
C ASN A 312 10.08 30.03 -8.61
N GLY A 313 8.95 30.72 -8.79
CA GLY A 313 7.68 30.12 -9.19
C GLY A 313 6.84 29.52 -8.05
N GLY A 314 7.08 29.90 -6.78
CA GLY A 314 6.16 29.60 -5.68
C GLY A 314 6.17 28.17 -5.13
N VAL A 315 7.04 27.29 -5.63
CA VAL A 315 7.20 25.90 -5.15
C VAL A 315 8.51 25.74 -4.38
N LEU A 316 8.48 25.08 -3.23
CA LEU A 316 9.64 24.58 -2.50
C LEU A 316 9.63 23.06 -2.45
N TYR A 317 10.80 22.48 -2.21
CA TYR A 317 10.97 21.04 -2.03
C TYR A 317 11.66 20.79 -0.70
N CYS A 318 11.17 19.81 0.05
CA CYS A 318 11.75 19.38 1.31
C CYS A 318 12.42 18.02 1.10
N LEU A 319 13.70 17.91 1.42
CA LEU A 319 14.40 16.64 1.53
C LEU A 319 14.30 16.18 2.99
N GLU A 320 13.81 14.96 3.19
CA GLU A 320 13.68 14.34 4.50
C GLU A 320 14.62 13.15 4.60
N MET A 321 15.45 13.12 5.64
CA MET A 321 16.47 12.09 5.81
C MET A 321 16.53 11.62 7.25
N THR A 322 17.02 10.39 7.46
CA THR A 322 17.38 9.95 8.80
C THR A 322 18.72 9.27 8.89
N LYS A 323 19.31 9.34 10.08
CA LYS A 323 20.48 8.58 10.49
C LYS A 323 20.16 7.79 11.76
N ASN A 324 20.17 6.48 11.65
CA ASN A 324 19.91 5.54 12.72
C ASN A 324 21.15 5.40 13.60
N HIS A 325 21.01 5.44 14.92
CA HIS A 325 22.15 5.32 15.84
C HIS A 325 21.76 4.74 17.20
N ASP A 326 22.79 4.39 17.96
CA ASP A 326 22.69 4.03 19.37
C ASP A 326 23.26 5.16 20.26
N GLU A 327 22.92 5.17 21.55
CA GLU A 327 23.20 6.28 22.48
C GLU A 327 24.70 6.52 22.73
N SER A 328 25.57 5.54 22.48
CA SER A 328 27.00 5.60 22.79
C SER A 328 27.87 6.36 21.76
N ALA A 329 27.29 6.87 20.66
CA ALA A 329 28.04 7.39 19.50
C ALA A 329 27.77 8.87 19.14
N ALA A 330 27.26 9.69 20.06
CA ALA A 330 26.74 11.03 19.74
C ALA A 330 27.74 11.97 19.03
N SER A 331 29.01 12.03 19.46
CA SER A 331 30.00 12.92 18.83
C SER A 331 30.45 12.47 17.44
N LEU A 332 30.47 11.16 17.19
CA LEU A 332 30.79 10.60 15.87
C LEU A 332 29.60 10.80 14.91
N LEU A 333 28.38 10.63 15.43
CA LEU A 333 27.14 10.84 14.68
C LEU A 333 27.04 12.25 14.12
N ASP A 334 27.32 13.28 14.93
CA ASP A 334 27.24 14.67 14.46
C ASP A 334 28.27 14.93 13.34
N GLN A 335 29.48 14.36 13.44
CA GLN A 335 30.50 14.47 12.38
C GLN A 335 30.07 13.76 11.09
N GLU A 336 29.48 12.56 11.19
CA GLU A 336 28.95 11.83 10.04
C GLU A 336 27.82 12.61 9.35
N VAL A 337 26.85 13.11 10.13
CA VAL A 337 25.73 13.90 9.62
C VAL A 337 26.23 15.18 8.94
N GLU A 338 27.15 15.91 9.58
CA GLU A 338 27.76 17.09 8.96
C GLU A 338 28.50 16.77 7.66
N ALA A 339 29.26 15.68 7.62
CA ALA A 339 29.99 15.26 6.43
C ALA A 339 29.07 14.90 5.26
N LEU A 340 27.91 14.29 5.57
CA LEU A 340 26.87 14.01 4.58
C LEU A 340 26.17 15.27 4.10
N LEU A 341 25.76 16.16 5.01
CA LEU A 341 25.08 17.41 4.67
C LEU A 341 25.96 18.36 3.84
N LYS A 342 27.28 18.37 4.07
CA LYS A 342 28.25 19.16 3.28
C LYS A 342 28.29 18.80 1.78
N LYS A 343 27.78 17.62 1.40
CA LYS A 343 27.70 17.17 0.01
C LYS A 343 26.42 17.62 -0.70
N LEU A 344 25.51 18.28 0.02
CA LEU A 344 24.20 18.69 -0.47
C LEU A 344 24.13 20.21 -0.64
N GLU A 345 23.27 20.67 -1.55
CA GLU A 345 23.13 22.07 -1.96
C GLU A 345 21.76 22.66 -1.55
N PHE A 346 21.24 22.25 -0.40
CA PHE A 346 20.02 22.82 0.20
C PHE A 346 20.24 24.28 0.65
N VAL A 347 19.15 25.00 0.94
CA VAL A 347 19.20 26.36 1.47
C VAL A 347 19.81 26.34 2.88
N PRO A 348 21.00 26.92 3.13
CA PRO A 348 21.75 26.67 4.37
C PRO A 348 21.00 27.03 5.67
N ALA A 349 20.12 28.03 5.63
CA ALA A 349 19.30 28.45 6.78
C ALA A 349 18.10 27.53 7.09
N SER A 350 17.92 26.44 6.34
CA SER A 350 16.74 25.57 6.40
C SER A 350 16.97 24.20 7.05
N VAL A 351 18.05 24.04 7.83
CA VAL A 351 18.33 22.77 8.51
C VAL A 351 17.48 22.63 9.76
N PHE A 352 16.55 21.68 9.74
CA PHE A 352 15.77 21.26 10.89
C PHE A 352 16.19 19.86 11.27
N MET A 353 16.42 19.65 12.57
CA MET A 353 16.95 18.40 13.06
C MET A 353 16.38 18.11 14.45
N THR A 354 15.93 16.87 14.67
CA THR A 354 15.53 16.37 15.99
C THR A 354 16.03 14.96 16.19
N ASP A 355 16.11 14.57 17.45
CA ASP A 355 16.54 13.24 17.87
C ASP A 355 15.40 12.56 18.63
N LEU A 356 15.00 11.36 18.20
CA LEU A 356 13.84 10.65 18.77
C LEU A 356 14.03 9.12 18.76
N PRO A 357 13.27 8.37 19.58
CA PRO A 357 13.28 6.90 19.53
C PRO A 357 12.94 6.36 18.13
N TYR A 358 13.53 5.23 17.76
CA TYR A 358 13.29 4.60 16.45
C TYR A 358 11.82 4.27 16.20
N ALA A 359 11.15 3.68 17.18
CA ALA A 359 9.73 3.36 17.09
C ALA A 359 8.85 4.62 16.90
N ASP A 360 9.18 5.72 17.59
CA ASP A 360 8.48 7.01 17.45
C ASP A 360 8.63 7.62 16.06
N PHE A 361 9.80 7.44 15.41
CA PHE A 361 9.99 7.87 14.02
C PHE A 361 9.17 7.03 13.06
N LEU A 362 9.21 5.70 13.20
CA LEU A 362 8.44 4.82 12.31
C LEU A 362 6.92 5.04 12.47
N ASP A 363 6.42 5.27 13.69
CA ASP A 363 5.00 5.52 13.97
C ASP A 363 4.59 7.00 13.84
N ARG A 364 5.41 7.85 13.21
CA ARG A 364 5.19 9.31 13.14
C ARG A 364 3.86 9.70 12.50
N VAL A 365 3.33 8.91 11.56
CA VAL A 365 2.08 9.20 10.86
C VAL A 365 0.85 8.96 11.75
N HIS A 366 0.91 8.02 12.70
CA HIS A 366 -0.20 7.78 13.63
C HIS A 366 -0.48 8.99 14.53
N LYS A 367 0.57 9.70 14.96
CA LYS A 367 0.40 11.01 15.65
C LYS A 367 -0.36 12.03 14.80
N GLY A 368 -0.21 11.99 13.47
CA GLY A 368 -0.96 12.80 12.51
C GLY A 368 -2.41 12.34 12.36
N GLU A 369 -2.63 11.02 12.26
CA GLU A 369 -3.95 10.39 12.24
C GLU A 369 -4.79 10.84 13.45
N LEU A 370 -4.26 10.70 14.68
CA LEU A 370 -5.01 11.04 15.90
C LEU A 370 -5.45 12.50 15.91
N LYS A 371 -4.61 13.42 15.41
CA LYS A 371 -4.96 14.84 15.27
C LYS A 371 -6.05 15.08 14.24
N LEU A 372 -6.02 14.37 13.11
CA LEU A 372 -7.04 14.48 12.06
C LEU A 372 -8.37 13.88 12.51
N ARG A 373 -8.35 12.72 13.19
CA ARG A 373 -9.55 12.11 13.79
C ARG A 373 -10.21 13.05 14.80
N ALA A 374 -9.43 13.69 15.67
CA ALA A 374 -9.95 14.67 16.64
C ALA A 374 -10.64 15.88 15.97
N LYS A 375 -10.33 16.16 14.70
CA LYS A 375 -10.95 17.22 13.90
C LYS A 375 -12.04 16.71 12.95
N GLY A 376 -12.34 15.41 12.94
CA GLY A 376 -13.24 14.80 11.95
C GLY A 376 -12.71 14.80 10.52
N MET A 377 -11.39 14.96 10.34
CA MET A 377 -10.72 15.13 9.04
C MET A 377 -9.99 13.86 8.57
N TRP A 378 -10.12 12.75 9.29
CA TRP A 378 -9.50 11.47 8.91
C TRP A 378 -10.44 10.54 8.17
N ASP A 379 -11.72 10.51 8.53
CA ASP A 379 -12.71 9.64 7.89
C ASP A 379 -13.51 10.44 6.85
N VAL A 380 -12.79 11.12 5.94
CA VAL A 380 -13.30 11.90 4.80
C VAL A 380 -12.91 11.21 3.48
N PRO A 381 -13.42 11.62 2.30
CA PRO A 381 -12.98 11.01 1.05
C PRO A 381 -11.50 11.33 0.73
N HIS A 382 -10.75 10.34 0.26
CA HIS A 382 -9.32 10.44 -0.08
C HIS A 382 -9.09 10.10 -1.55
N PRO A 383 -9.25 11.05 -2.50
CA PRO A 383 -8.95 10.83 -3.92
C PRO A 383 -7.43 10.83 -4.16
N TRP A 384 -6.73 9.85 -3.59
CA TRP A 384 -5.28 9.73 -3.72
C TRP A 384 -4.89 9.36 -5.15
N LEU A 385 -3.78 9.92 -5.61
CA LEU A 385 -3.12 9.53 -6.85
C LEU A 385 -1.67 9.20 -6.53
N ASN A 386 -1.25 7.96 -6.74
CA ASN A 386 0.11 7.52 -6.48
C ASN A 386 0.72 7.00 -7.77
N LEU A 387 1.84 7.59 -8.18
CA LEU A 387 2.48 7.33 -9.46
C LEU A 387 3.94 6.91 -9.24
N PHE A 388 4.41 5.98 -10.05
CA PHE A 388 5.81 5.84 -10.37
C PHE A 388 6.09 6.59 -11.68
N VAL A 389 7.01 7.54 -11.62
CA VAL A 389 7.41 8.41 -12.73
C VAL A 389 8.84 8.07 -13.12
N PRO A 390 9.14 7.81 -14.41
CA PRO A 390 10.51 7.56 -14.86
C PRO A 390 11.45 8.73 -14.51
N GLY A 391 12.66 8.43 -14.04
CA GLY A 391 13.64 9.44 -13.59
C GLY A 391 13.96 10.46 -14.68
N SER A 392 14.12 9.99 -15.93
CA SER A 392 14.40 10.85 -17.09
C SER A 392 13.32 11.91 -17.35
N ARG A 393 12.09 11.69 -16.88
CA ARG A 393 10.92 12.55 -17.11
C ARG A 393 10.46 13.32 -15.88
N ILE A 394 11.11 13.17 -14.73
CA ILE A 394 10.66 13.80 -13.48
C ILE A 394 10.71 15.34 -13.54
N ALA A 395 11.64 15.91 -14.31
CA ALA A 395 11.71 17.36 -14.53
C ALA A 395 10.59 17.89 -15.43
N ASP A 396 10.11 17.10 -16.40
CA ASP A 396 8.90 17.43 -17.18
C ASP A 396 7.67 17.40 -16.28
N PHE A 397 7.59 16.38 -15.41
CA PHE A 397 6.52 16.24 -14.44
C PHE A 397 6.44 17.44 -13.48
N ASP A 398 7.58 17.91 -12.94
CA ASP A 398 7.61 19.13 -12.11
C ASP A 398 7.04 20.36 -12.83
N ARG A 399 7.48 20.60 -14.07
CA ARG A 399 7.02 21.74 -14.87
C ARG A 399 5.52 21.68 -15.17
N GLY A 400 5.03 20.52 -15.60
CA GLY A 400 3.63 20.36 -15.99
C GLY A 400 2.67 20.21 -14.81
N VAL A 401 3.10 19.55 -13.74
CA VAL A 401 2.22 19.21 -12.62
C VAL A 401 2.40 20.16 -11.45
N PHE A 402 3.57 20.18 -10.83
CA PHE A 402 3.78 20.94 -9.59
C PHE A 402 3.71 22.44 -9.80
N ARG A 403 4.26 22.93 -10.92
CA ARG A 403 4.32 24.36 -11.25
C ARG A 403 3.12 24.88 -12.04
N THR A 404 2.27 23.99 -12.55
CA THR A 404 1.16 24.36 -13.43
C THR A 404 -0.18 23.79 -12.96
N ILE A 405 -0.42 22.47 -13.05
CA ILE A 405 -1.73 21.87 -12.76
C ILE A 405 -2.16 22.07 -11.30
N LEU A 406 -1.24 21.98 -10.35
CA LEU A 406 -1.57 22.07 -8.92
C LEU A 406 -2.02 23.46 -8.46
N GLY A 407 -1.48 24.52 -9.05
CA GLY A 407 -1.63 25.88 -8.52
C GLY A 407 -0.90 26.06 -7.19
N ASN A 408 -1.47 26.89 -6.30
CA ASN A 408 -0.84 27.33 -5.04
C ASN A 408 -1.56 26.83 -3.77
N LYS A 409 -2.44 25.82 -3.90
CA LYS A 409 -3.19 25.22 -2.79
C LYS A 409 -3.18 23.70 -2.92
N THR A 410 -3.14 22.99 -1.80
CA THR A 410 -3.33 21.53 -1.79
C THR A 410 -4.24 21.08 -0.64
N SER A 411 -4.82 19.90 -0.80
CA SER A 411 -5.65 19.27 0.23
C SER A 411 -4.92 18.11 0.91
N GLY A 412 -3.59 18.19 1.03
CA GLY A 412 -2.74 17.12 1.55
C GLY A 412 -1.29 17.21 1.10
N PRO A 413 -0.39 16.35 1.60
CA PRO A 413 1.00 16.32 1.15
C PRO A 413 1.14 15.72 -0.24
N ILE A 414 2.28 16.04 -0.82
CA ILE A 414 2.75 15.46 -2.07
C ILE A 414 4.12 14.90 -1.78
N LEU A 415 4.23 13.57 -1.72
CA LEU A 415 5.52 12.91 -1.55
C LEU A 415 6.21 12.83 -2.90
N ILE A 416 7.53 13.01 -2.90
CA ILE A 416 8.39 12.80 -4.05
C ILE A 416 9.76 12.30 -3.61
N TYR A 417 10.13 11.10 -4.05
CA TYR A 417 11.47 10.56 -3.82
C TYR A 417 11.84 9.45 -4.81
N PRO A 418 13.13 9.33 -5.16
CA PRO A 418 13.60 8.33 -6.10
C PRO A 418 13.78 6.97 -5.44
N MET A 419 13.75 5.93 -6.25
CA MET A 419 14.01 4.55 -5.88
C MET A 419 14.93 3.88 -6.89
N ASN A 420 15.67 2.90 -6.40
CA ASN A 420 16.62 2.10 -7.16
C ASN A 420 15.91 0.84 -7.72
N LYS A 421 15.78 0.71 -9.04
CA LYS A 421 15.07 -0.40 -9.70
C LYS A 421 15.70 -1.76 -9.41
N HIS A 422 17.02 -1.86 -9.32
CA HIS A 422 17.71 -3.12 -9.00
C HIS A 422 17.39 -3.69 -7.61
N LYS A 423 16.69 -2.93 -6.76
CA LYS A 423 16.15 -3.41 -5.46
C LYS A 423 14.78 -4.08 -5.58
N TRP A 424 14.21 -4.11 -6.78
CA TRP A 424 12.92 -4.72 -7.10
C TRP A 424 13.14 -5.99 -7.89
N ASP A 425 12.45 -7.07 -7.53
CA ASP A 425 12.49 -8.32 -8.29
C ASP A 425 11.47 -8.28 -9.43
N GLU A 426 11.95 -8.29 -10.66
CA GLU A 426 11.11 -8.22 -11.86
C GLU A 426 10.13 -9.40 -12.00
N ARG A 427 10.40 -10.53 -11.33
CA ARG A 427 9.47 -11.66 -11.29
C ARG A 427 8.21 -11.35 -10.48
N SER A 428 8.24 -10.38 -9.57
CA SER A 428 7.05 -9.95 -8.83
C SER A 428 5.97 -9.39 -9.76
N SER A 429 4.73 -9.37 -9.29
CA SER A 429 3.59 -8.81 -10.05
C SER A 429 3.54 -7.29 -10.05
N VAL A 430 4.43 -6.62 -9.31
CA VAL A 430 4.54 -5.15 -9.34
C VAL A 430 4.91 -4.65 -10.73
N VAL A 431 4.32 -3.53 -11.10
CA VAL A 431 4.62 -2.78 -12.31
C VAL A 431 5.37 -1.51 -11.95
N THR A 432 6.58 -1.35 -12.49
CA THR A 432 7.43 -0.16 -12.35
C THR A 432 7.78 0.41 -13.72
N PRO A 433 8.23 1.67 -13.81
CA PRO A 433 8.89 2.21 -15.00
C PRO A 433 10.14 1.41 -15.39
N ASP A 434 10.52 1.49 -16.67
CA ASP A 434 11.70 0.79 -17.20
C ASP A 434 12.98 1.64 -17.16
N GLU A 435 13.29 2.18 -15.99
CA GLU A 435 14.50 2.96 -15.74
C GLU A 435 15.14 2.56 -14.40
N GLU A 436 16.48 2.59 -14.33
CA GLU A 436 17.23 2.26 -13.11
C GLU A 436 16.84 3.13 -11.91
N VAL A 437 16.49 4.40 -12.18
CA VAL A 437 15.95 5.33 -11.20
C VAL A 437 14.56 5.75 -11.64
N PHE A 438 13.59 5.60 -10.75
CA PHE A 438 12.25 6.15 -10.93
C PHE A 438 11.78 6.75 -9.60
N TYR A 439 10.83 7.67 -9.69
CA TYR A 439 10.30 8.40 -8.54
C TYR A 439 8.94 7.87 -8.16
N VAL A 440 8.66 7.76 -6.87
CA VAL A 440 7.26 7.83 -6.44
C VAL A 440 6.84 9.29 -6.36
N VAL A 441 5.64 9.57 -6.83
CA VAL A 441 4.93 10.83 -6.62
C VAL A 441 3.54 10.49 -6.09
N ALA A 442 3.27 10.85 -4.84
CA ALA A 442 2.03 10.48 -4.15
C ALA A 442 1.27 11.72 -3.66
N PHE A 443 0.11 11.98 -4.26
CA PHE A 443 -0.82 13.03 -3.88
C PHE A 443 -1.78 12.51 -2.82
N LEU A 444 -1.48 12.72 -1.53
CA LEU A 444 -2.27 12.17 -0.43
C LEU A 444 -3.40 13.14 -0.02
N ARG A 445 -4.36 13.33 -0.92
CA ARG A 445 -5.44 14.32 -0.81
C ARG A 445 -6.54 13.89 0.17
N SER A 446 -7.14 14.85 0.87
CA SER A 446 -8.37 14.71 1.63
C SER A 446 -9.40 15.70 1.07
N ALA A 447 -10.55 15.20 0.61
CA ALA A 447 -11.66 16.03 0.17
C ALA A 447 -12.46 16.49 1.39
N LEU A 448 -12.74 17.79 1.49
CA LEU A 448 -13.47 18.38 2.60
C LEU A 448 -14.86 18.81 2.12
N PRO A 449 -15.92 18.01 2.38
CA PRO A 449 -17.24 18.26 1.83
C PRO A 449 -17.92 19.52 2.39
N ASP A 450 -17.54 19.95 3.59
CA ASP A 450 -18.13 21.10 4.30
C ASP A 450 -17.27 22.38 4.22
N SER A 451 -16.24 22.43 3.35
CA SER A 451 -15.46 23.65 3.18
C SER A 451 -16.12 24.59 2.16
N ASP A 452 -16.08 25.89 2.45
CA ASP A 452 -16.52 26.93 1.51
C ASP A 452 -15.57 27.05 0.27
N GLU A 453 -14.51 26.24 0.23
CA GLU A 453 -13.50 26.24 -0.84
C GLU A 453 -13.78 25.14 -1.87
N SER A 454 -14.29 25.53 -3.04
CA SER A 454 -14.57 24.59 -4.15
C SER A 454 -13.35 23.77 -4.60
N THR A 455 -12.12 24.24 -4.33
CA THR A 455 -10.86 23.55 -4.66
C THR A 455 -10.54 22.37 -3.74
N GLN A 456 -11.37 22.10 -2.73
CA GLN A 456 -11.20 20.98 -1.80
C GLN A 456 -12.30 19.93 -1.94
N SER A 457 -13.22 20.08 -2.89
CA SER A 457 -14.27 19.09 -3.16
C SER A 457 -13.69 17.81 -3.77
N LEU A 458 -14.42 16.70 -3.60
CA LEU A 458 -14.04 15.41 -4.19
C LEU A 458 -13.97 15.49 -5.72
N GLU A 459 -14.93 16.17 -6.34
CA GLU A 459 -15.00 16.40 -7.79
C GLU A 459 -13.77 17.15 -8.29
N TYR A 460 -13.46 18.31 -7.71
CA TYR A 460 -12.30 19.10 -8.12
C TYR A 460 -10.98 18.33 -8.00
N LEU A 461 -10.79 17.59 -6.89
CA LEU A 461 -9.58 16.82 -6.66
C LEU A 461 -9.46 15.62 -7.61
N SER A 462 -10.59 14.99 -7.95
CA SER A 462 -10.64 13.90 -8.92
C SER A 462 -10.35 14.40 -10.34
N ASP A 463 -10.98 15.50 -10.75
CA ASP A 463 -10.71 16.17 -12.03
C ASP A 463 -9.24 16.60 -12.15
N GLN A 464 -8.65 17.09 -11.05
CA GLN A 464 -7.22 17.43 -11.04
C GLN A 464 -6.34 16.20 -11.21
N ASN A 465 -6.69 15.05 -10.63
CA ASN A 465 -5.98 13.79 -10.85
C ASN A 465 -6.08 13.32 -12.32
N GLU A 466 -7.25 13.44 -12.94
CA GLU A 466 -7.45 13.12 -14.37
C GLU A 466 -6.61 14.02 -15.26
N ARG A 467 -6.56 15.33 -14.97
CA ARG A 467 -5.70 16.28 -15.70
C ARG A 467 -4.22 15.95 -15.58
N ILE A 468 -3.76 15.46 -14.42
CA ILE A 468 -2.37 15.01 -14.24
C ILE A 468 -2.08 13.80 -15.13
N LEU A 469 -2.96 12.79 -15.12
CA LEU A 469 -2.81 11.60 -15.95
C LEU A 469 -2.86 11.93 -17.45
N ALA A 470 -3.78 12.80 -17.87
CA ALA A 470 -3.90 13.27 -19.25
C ALA A 470 -2.62 14.01 -19.70
N PHE A 471 -2.08 14.89 -18.86
CA PHE A 471 -0.80 15.54 -19.13
C PHE A 471 0.34 14.53 -19.31
N CYS A 472 0.42 13.52 -18.44
CA CYS A 472 1.44 12.47 -18.58
C CYS A 472 1.30 11.72 -19.91
N ASP A 473 0.08 11.34 -20.30
CA ASP A 473 -0.18 10.67 -21.57
C ASP A 473 0.17 11.58 -22.78
N GLU A 474 -0.25 12.85 -22.78
CA GLU A 474 0.04 13.83 -23.85
C GLU A 474 1.53 14.15 -23.98
N ALA A 475 2.25 14.26 -22.86
CA ALA A 475 3.69 14.53 -22.82
C ALA A 475 4.54 13.25 -23.02
N GLY A 476 3.90 12.09 -23.22
CA GLY A 476 4.56 10.79 -23.37
C GLY A 476 5.37 10.39 -22.13
N ILE A 477 4.98 10.82 -20.93
CA ILE A 477 5.59 10.41 -19.67
C ILE A 477 4.94 9.08 -19.27
N GLU A 478 5.66 7.98 -19.47
CA GLU A 478 5.16 6.62 -19.22
C GLU A 478 5.05 6.29 -17.72
N VAL A 479 4.15 6.97 -17.02
CA VAL A 479 3.88 6.74 -15.60
C VAL A 479 3.20 5.39 -15.37
N LYS A 480 3.46 4.79 -14.20
CA LYS A 480 2.73 3.61 -13.70
C LYS A 480 2.02 3.99 -12.41
N GLN A 481 0.75 3.63 -12.26
CA GLN A 481 0.06 3.88 -10.98
C GLN A 481 0.53 2.89 -9.91
N TYR A 482 0.85 3.38 -8.72
CA TYR A 482 0.98 2.56 -7.51
C TYR A 482 -0.36 2.57 -6.78
N LEU A 483 -0.76 1.44 -6.18
CA LEU A 483 -2.15 1.21 -5.75
C LEU A 483 -3.13 1.44 -6.92
N PRO A 484 -2.92 0.79 -8.08
CA PRO A 484 -3.61 1.13 -9.32
C PRO A 484 -5.12 0.94 -9.21
N HIS A 485 -5.84 1.82 -9.90
CA HIS A 485 -7.26 1.66 -10.16
C HIS A 485 -7.54 1.95 -11.64
N HIS A 486 -8.01 0.93 -12.34
CA HIS A 486 -8.39 1.03 -13.75
C HIS A 486 -9.78 0.43 -13.94
N VAL A 487 -10.57 1.03 -14.84
CA VAL A 487 -11.98 0.68 -15.04
C VAL A 487 -12.11 -0.47 -16.03
N THR A 488 -11.20 -0.54 -17.00
CA THR A 488 -11.28 -1.51 -18.10
C THR A 488 -10.11 -2.49 -18.11
N ARG A 489 -10.38 -3.68 -18.66
CA ARG A 489 -9.35 -4.70 -18.88
C ARG A 489 -8.24 -4.23 -19.82
N ALA A 490 -8.56 -3.36 -20.78
CA ALA A 490 -7.58 -2.79 -21.70
C ALA A 490 -6.60 -1.85 -20.99
N GLU A 491 -7.09 -1.04 -20.04
CA GLU A 491 -6.24 -0.21 -19.19
C GLU A 491 -5.35 -1.06 -18.29
N TRP A 492 -5.88 -2.13 -17.70
CA TRP A 492 -5.07 -3.10 -16.94
C TRP A 492 -4.00 -3.77 -17.81
N ALA A 493 -4.33 -4.18 -19.03
CA ALA A 493 -3.35 -4.75 -19.96
C ALA A 493 -2.25 -3.74 -20.30
N ARG A 494 -2.60 -2.46 -20.53
CA ARG A 494 -1.64 -1.36 -20.74
C ARG A 494 -0.78 -1.10 -19.49
N HIS A 495 -1.38 -1.16 -18.31
CA HIS A 495 -0.69 -1.03 -17.04
C HIS A 495 0.40 -2.10 -16.90
N PHE A 496 0.01 -3.38 -16.94
CA PHE A 496 0.93 -4.51 -16.82
C PHE A 496 1.93 -4.64 -17.98
N GLY A 497 1.58 -4.17 -19.17
CA GLY A 497 2.45 -4.22 -20.36
C GLY A 497 2.94 -5.65 -20.62
N ALA A 498 4.26 -5.83 -20.68
CA ALA A 498 4.89 -7.14 -20.91
C ALA A 498 4.53 -8.19 -19.83
N LYS A 499 4.16 -7.78 -18.61
CA LYS A 499 3.77 -8.70 -17.53
C LYS A 499 2.36 -9.27 -17.70
N TRP A 500 1.52 -8.70 -18.57
CA TRP A 500 0.10 -9.07 -18.67
C TRP A 500 -0.13 -10.55 -18.99
N GLY A 501 0.61 -11.10 -19.96
CA GLY A 501 0.48 -12.52 -20.33
C GLY A 501 0.80 -13.47 -19.17
N ARG A 502 1.81 -13.15 -18.36
CA ARG A 502 2.13 -13.90 -17.15
C ARG A 502 1.05 -13.74 -16.09
N PHE A 503 0.53 -12.54 -15.88
CA PHE A 503 -0.54 -12.25 -14.92
C PHE A 503 -1.81 -13.08 -15.23
N LEU A 504 -2.20 -13.16 -16.52
CA LEU A 504 -3.30 -14.02 -16.99
C LEU A 504 -3.05 -15.51 -16.70
N LYS A 505 -1.83 -16.00 -16.96
CA LYS A 505 -1.46 -17.39 -16.69
C LYS A 505 -1.56 -17.72 -15.20
N LEU A 506 -1.06 -16.84 -14.34
CA LEU A 506 -1.15 -17.00 -12.88
C LEU A 506 -2.61 -16.99 -12.41
N LYS A 507 -3.46 -16.11 -12.96
CA LYS A 507 -4.90 -16.09 -12.63
C LYS A 507 -5.55 -17.41 -13.00
N ALA A 508 -5.37 -17.89 -14.22
CA ALA A 508 -5.92 -19.17 -14.68
C ALA A 508 -5.38 -20.36 -13.86
N GLN A 509 -4.15 -20.28 -13.36
CA GLN A 509 -3.56 -21.35 -12.56
C GLN A 509 -4.08 -21.38 -11.12
N PHE A 510 -4.21 -20.23 -10.46
CA PHE A 510 -4.42 -20.15 -9.02
C PHE A 510 -5.83 -19.70 -8.60
N ASP A 511 -6.56 -18.99 -9.46
CA ASP A 511 -7.96 -18.59 -9.24
C ASP A 511 -8.74 -18.59 -10.57
N PRO A 512 -9.00 -19.78 -11.17
CA PRO A 512 -9.62 -19.88 -12.48
C PRO A 512 -11.09 -19.40 -12.50
N GLU A 513 -11.80 -19.50 -11.38
CA GLU A 513 -13.19 -19.04 -11.23
C GLU A 513 -13.29 -17.53 -10.95
N CYS A 514 -12.15 -16.83 -10.84
CA CYS A 514 -12.08 -15.40 -10.59
C CYS A 514 -12.86 -14.96 -9.35
N ILE A 515 -12.83 -15.77 -8.28
CA ILE A 515 -13.54 -15.47 -7.04
C ILE A 515 -12.76 -14.51 -6.15
N LEU A 516 -11.44 -14.42 -6.30
CA LEU A 516 -10.58 -13.57 -5.47
C LEU A 516 -10.35 -12.19 -6.10
N GLY A 517 -10.36 -11.17 -5.24
CA GLY A 517 -9.89 -9.83 -5.59
C GLY A 517 -10.79 -9.10 -6.58
N LEU A 518 -12.11 -9.37 -6.56
CA LEU A 518 -13.09 -8.75 -7.46
C LEU A 518 -13.08 -7.22 -7.40
N GLY A 519 -12.87 -6.65 -6.21
CA GLY A 519 -12.80 -5.20 -6.01
C GLY A 519 -11.68 -4.49 -6.79
N GLN A 520 -10.70 -5.23 -7.31
CA GLN A 520 -9.67 -4.66 -8.19
C GLN A 520 -10.20 -4.34 -9.60
N GLY A 521 -11.30 -4.94 -10.03
CA GLY A 521 -11.87 -4.72 -11.37
C GLY A 521 -11.05 -5.31 -12.53
N ILE A 522 -10.07 -6.18 -12.27
CA ILE A 522 -9.22 -6.80 -13.31
C ILE A 522 -9.96 -7.94 -14.02
N PHE A 523 -10.60 -8.81 -13.23
CA PHE A 523 -11.33 -9.98 -13.70
C PHE A 523 -12.72 -9.98 -13.06
N LEU A 524 -13.75 -10.23 -13.86
CA LEU A 524 -15.14 -10.36 -13.40
C LEU A 524 -15.55 -11.84 -13.45
N PRO A 525 -16.41 -12.32 -12.53
CA PRO A 525 -16.93 -13.68 -12.56
C PRO A 525 -17.70 -13.96 -13.85
N ALA A 526 -17.80 -15.24 -14.21
CA ALA A 526 -18.33 -15.71 -15.50
C ALA A 526 -19.84 -15.45 -15.77
N SER A 527 -20.50 -14.55 -15.02
CA SER A 527 -21.86 -14.08 -15.31
C SER A 527 -21.91 -12.82 -16.19
N SER A 528 -20.76 -12.28 -16.61
CA SER A 528 -20.64 -11.38 -17.78
C SER A 528 -20.00 -12.13 -18.94
N PRO A 529 -20.54 -12.07 -20.18
CA PRO A 529 -20.26 -13.04 -21.23
C PRO A 529 -18.80 -12.97 -21.73
N CYS A 530 -17.91 -13.72 -21.09
CA CYS A 530 -16.59 -14.08 -21.62
C CYS A 530 -16.73 -15.45 -22.30
N SER A 531 -16.93 -15.42 -23.62
CA SER A 531 -16.92 -16.60 -24.46
C SER A 531 -15.52 -17.25 -24.47
N PRO A 532 -15.40 -18.59 -24.53
CA PRO A 532 -14.12 -19.31 -24.68
C PRO A 532 -13.31 -18.97 -25.96
N TYR A 533 -13.80 -18.04 -26.80
CA TYR A 533 -13.20 -17.67 -28.08
C TYR A 533 -12.01 -16.69 -28.00
N GLU A 534 -11.76 -16.03 -26.86
CA GLU A 534 -10.66 -15.04 -26.78
C GLU A 534 -9.32 -15.59 -26.26
N LEU A 535 -9.31 -16.78 -25.66
CA LEU A 535 -8.08 -17.43 -25.21
C LEU A 535 -7.27 -18.06 -26.35
N SER A 536 -7.81 -18.14 -27.59
CA SER A 536 -7.13 -18.74 -28.73
C SER A 536 -6.28 -17.76 -29.56
N MET A 537 -6.29 -16.45 -29.27
CA MET A 537 -5.53 -15.47 -30.06
C MET A 537 -4.09 -15.20 -29.58
N SER A 538 -3.61 -15.89 -28.55
CA SER A 538 -2.19 -15.84 -28.12
C SER A 538 -1.32 -16.97 -28.68
N ARG A 539 -1.83 -17.77 -29.62
CA ARG A 539 -1.04 -18.71 -30.43
C ARG A 539 -1.04 -18.29 -31.89
N LYS A 540 -0.34 -17.22 -32.22
CA LYS A 540 0.36 -17.04 -33.50
C LYS A 540 1.63 -16.24 -33.29
#